data_AF-A0A139RK79-F1
#
_entry.id   AF-A0A139RK79-F1
#
_cell.length_a   1.000
_cell.length_b   1.000
_cell.length_c   1.000
_cell.angle_alpha   90.00
_cell.angle_beta   90.00
_cell.angle_gamma   90.00
#
_symmetry.space_group_name_H-M   'P 1'
#
loop_
_entity.id
_entity.type
_entity.pdbx_description
1 polymer ?
#
loop_
_entity_poly.entity_id
_entity_poly.type
_entity_poly.pdbx_seq_one_letter_code
_entity_poly.pdbx_strand_id
1 'polypeptide(L)'
;MELLTDDLLAGDIILLWRINFGTFTTETWFPKYFEYTYGTDAPKHLKTLVEKGYAGIETAFESLDHLNATMKKNILKKNGVTGLSKMKIADLDQALHNHFSEEELAGLFSIRGYKITPKGKHILKQYQDIVDRHPKKNL
;
A
#
# COMPACT_ATOMS: atom_id res chain seq x y z
N MET A 1 25.41 -9.33 1.33
CA MET A 1 24.16 -10.12 1.31
C MET A 1 24.12 -10.90 0.03
N GLU A 2 23.51 -12.08 0.06
CA GLU A 2 23.28 -12.89 -1.12
C GLU A 2 22.18 -12.26 -1.98
N LEU A 3 22.43 -12.16 -3.29
CA LEU A 3 21.44 -11.70 -4.27
C LEU A 3 20.54 -12.88 -4.66
N LEU A 4 19.24 -12.64 -4.67
CA LEU A 4 18.23 -13.55 -5.17
C LEU A 4 18.01 -13.31 -6.68
N THR A 5 17.04 -14.02 -7.28
CA THR A 5 16.65 -13.78 -8.68
C THR A 5 16.28 -12.30 -8.89
N ASP A 6 16.58 -11.76 -10.07
CA ASP A 6 16.38 -10.35 -10.45
C ASP A 6 17.11 -9.34 -9.54
N ASP A 7 18.25 -9.73 -8.94
CA ASP A 7 19.05 -8.92 -8.01
C ASP A 7 18.26 -8.46 -6.78
N LEU A 8 17.27 -9.24 -6.35
CA LEU A 8 16.48 -8.95 -5.16
C LEU A 8 17.28 -9.29 -3.89
N LEU A 9 17.04 -8.56 -2.82
CA LEU A 9 17.56 -8.82 -1.48
C LEU A 9 16.50 -9.46 -0.60
N ALA A 10 16.92 -10.10 0.49
CA ALA A 10 15.98 -10.55 1.53
C ALA A 10 15.11 -9.41 2.06
N GLY A 11 15.65 -8.19 2.15
CA GLY A 11 14.89 -6.98 2.50
C GLY A 11 13.76 -6.68 1.52
N ASP A 12 13.94 -6.93 0.23
CA ASP A 12 12.89 -6.75 -0.78
C ASP A 12 11.73 -7.73 -0.56
N ILE A 13 12.02 -8.97 -0.18
CA ILE A 13 11.01 -9.97 0.13
C ILE A 13 10.19 -9.55 1.36
N ILE A 14 10.85 -9.04 2.40
CA ILE A 14 10.17 -8.51 3.59
C ILE A 14 9.34 -7.28 3.26
N LEU A 15 9.80 -6.43 2.35
CA LEU A 15 9.04 -5.26 1.91
C LEU A 15 7.78 -5.66 1.14
N LEU A 16 7.89 -6.61 0.19
CA LEU A 16 6.74 -7.18 -0.52
C LEU A 16 5.77 -7.88 0.44
N TRP A 17 6.28 -8.58 1.44
CA TRP A 17 5.46 -9.19 2.49
C TRP A 17 4.66 -8.15 3.27
N ARG A 18 5.28 -7.03 3.66
CA ARG A 18 4.57 -5.93 4.34
C ARG A 18 3.50 -5.29 3.46
N ILE A 19 3.78 -5.09 2.17
CA ILE A 19 2.81 -4.57 1.20
C ILE A 19 1.63 -5.53 1.05
N ASN A 20 1.87 -6.83 1.07
CA ASN A 20 0.83 -7.85 0.95
C ASN A 20 -0.21 -7.83 2.10
N PHE A 21 0.06 -7.14 3.22
CA PHE A 21 -0.94 -6.91 4.26
C PHE A 21 -2.00 -5.87 3.89
N GLY A 22 -1.81 -5.10 2.81
CA GLY A 22 -2.79 -4.12 2.34
C GLY A 22 -2.91 -2.87 3.21
N THR A 23 -1.97 -2.64 4.14
CA THR A 23 -1.96 -1.43 4.99
C THR A 23 -0.79 -0.50 4.69
N PHE A 24 0.01 -0.82 3.67
CA PHE A 24 1.24 -0.09 3.34
C PHE A 24 0.92 1.06 2.39
N THR A 25 1.39 2.27 2.72
CA THR A 25 1.03 3.51 2.02
C THR A 25 2.25 4.38 1.73
N THR A 26 2.07 5.42 0.92
CA THR A 26 3.08 6.46 0.63
C THR A 26 3.56 7.23 1.86
N GLU A 27 2.83 7.14 2.98
CA GLU A 27 3.17 7.79 4.26
C GLU A 27 3.71 6.78 5.29
N THR A 28 3.82 5.51 4.93
CA THR A 28 4.27 4.47 5.86
C THR A 28 5.75 4.64 6.22
N TRP A 29 6.04 4.71 7.50
CA TRP A 29 7.41 4.71 8.01
C TRP A 29 8.08 3.35 7.88
N PHE A 30 9.38 3.37 7.57
CA PHE A 30 10.20 2.17 7.40
C PHE A 30 10.95 1.82 8.69
N PRO A 31 10.72 0.63 9.27
CA PRO A 31 11.50 0.14 10.39
C PRO A 31 13.01 0.06 10.12
N LYS A 32 13.80 0.40 11.14
CA LYS A 32 15.27 0.37 11.07
C LYS A 32 15.87 -1.00 10.74
N TYR A 33 15.14 -2.10 10.95
CA TYR A 33 15.63 -3.44 10.60
C TYR A 33 15.89 -3.61 9.10
N PHE A 34 15.24 -2.83 8.23
CA PHE A 34 15.54 -2.87 6.80
C PHE A 34 17.01 -2.51 6.55
N GLU A 35 17.50 -1.48 7.23
CA GLU A 35 18.90 -1.07 7.16
C GLU A 35 19.82 -2.00 7.96
N TYR A 36 19.51 -2.24 9.24
CA TYR A 36 20.45 -2.95 10.13
C TYR A 36 20.47 -4.47 9.96
N THR A 37 19.33 -5.09 9.64
CA THR A 37 19.23 -6.55 9.48
C THR A 37 19.37 -6.95 8.02
N TYR A 38 18.75 -6.17 7.12
CA TYR A 38 18.70 -6.49 5.70
C TYR A 38 19.55 -5.58 4.83
N GLY A 39 20.38 -4.68 5.39
CA GLY A 39 21.26 -3.78 4.62
C GLY A 39 20.59 -3.07 3.45
N THR A 40 19.27 -2.82 3.55
CA THR A 40 18.40 -2.40 2.46
C THR A 40 17.91 -0.99 2.76
N ASP A 41 18.17 -0.07 1.84
CA ASP A 41 17.50 1.23 1.81
C ASP A 41 16.06 1.02 1.32
N ALA A 42 15.15 0.80 2.26
CA ALA A 42 13.78 0.40 1.95
C ALA A 42 13.01 1.41 1.07
N PRO A 43 13.11 2.75 1.26
CA PRO A 43 12.56 3.71 0.31
C PRO A 43 13.07 3.54 -1.12
N LYS A 44 14.39 3.41 -1.30
CA LYS A 44 14.99 3.23 -2.63
C LYS A 44 14.55 1.91 -3.27
N HIS A 45 14.56 0.84 -2.50
CA HIS A 45 14.17 -0.48 -2.95
C HIS A 45 12.67 -0.58 -3.26
N LEU A 46 11.80 0.10 -2.52
CA LEU A 46 10.38 0.20 -2.84
C LEU A 46 10.17 0.74 -4.25
N LYS A 47 10.89 1.82 -4.60
CA LYS A 47 10.84 2.40 -5.94
C LYS A 47 11.26 1.38 -7.00
N THR A 48 12.37 0.68 -6.78
CA THR A 48 12.84 -0.38 -7.70
C THR A 48 11.85 -1.54 -7.82
N LEU A 49 11.17 -1.94 -6.73
CA LEU A 49 10.14 -2.98 -6.77
C LEU A 49 8.93 -2.55 -7.60
N VAL A 50 8.54 -1.28 -7.54
CA VAL A 50 7.50 -0.72 -8.40
C VAL A 50 7.96 -0.70 -9.86
N GLU A 51 9.16 -0.20 -10.14
CA GLU A 51 9.74 -0.15 -11.49
C GLU A 51 9.88 -1.54 -12.12
N LYS A 52 10.29 -2.56 -11.33
CA LYS A 52 10.42 -3.96 -11.78
C LYS A 52 9.07 -4.71 -11.82
N GLY A 53 7.97 -4.06 -11.49
CA GLY A 53 6.61 -4.61 -11.54
C GLY A 53 6.28 -5.63 -10.46
N TYR A 54 6.99 -5.63 -9.33
CA TYR A 54 6.71 -6.47 -8.17
C TYR A 54 5.62 -5.87 -7.26
N ALA A 55 5.56 -4.55 -7.19
CA ALA A 55 4.51 -3.78 -6.52
C ALA A 55 3.96 -2.72 -7.48
N GLY A 56 2.80 -2.16 -7.13
CA GLY A 56 2.21 -1.00 -7.78
C GLY A 56 1.72 0.00 -6.76
N ILE A 57 1.60 1.25 -7.18
CA ILE A 57 0.92 2.29 -6.42
C ILE A 57 -0.56 2.20 -6.77
N GLU A 58 -1.42 2.21 -5.76
CA GLU A 58 -2.88 2.20 -5.92
C GLU A 58 -3.37 3.51 -6.55
N THR A 59 -4.49 3.44 -7.27
CA THR A 59 -5.22 4.66 -7.68
C THR A 59 -5.87 5.33 -6.47
N ALA A 60 -6.44 6.53 -6.63
CA ALA A 60 -7.20 7.17 -5.57
C ALA A 60 -8.42 6.33 -5.16
N PHE A 61 -9.16 5.75 -6.11
CA PHE A 61 -10.26 4.86 -5.76
C PHE A 61 -9.81 3.60 -5.03
N GLU A 62 -8.74 2.95 -5.49
CA GLU A 62 -8.18 1.79 -4.79
C GLU A 62 -7.67 2.15 -3.39
N SER A 63 -7.25 3.40 -3.19
CA SER A 63 -6.71 3.88 -1.92
C SER A 63 -7.78 4.31 -0.90
N LEU A 64 -9.07 4.13 -1.19
CA LEU A 64 -10.15 4.55 -0.29
C LEU A 64 -10.12 3.83 1.06
N ASP A 65 -9.60 2.61 1.12
CA ASP A 65 -9.48 1.84 2.36
C ASP A 65 -8.52 2.50 3.37
N HIS A 66 -7.62 3.37 2.90
CA HIS A 66 -6.70 4.13 3.75
C HIS A 66 -7.32 5.42 4.30
N LEU A 67 -8.56 5.75 3.91
CA LEU A 67 -9.30 6.90 4.40
C LEU A 67 -10.32 6.50 5.46
N ASN A 68 -10.33 7.21 6.58
CA ASN A 68 -11.40 7.05 7.55
C ASN A 68 -12.72 7.68 7.06
N ALA A 69 -13.84 7.30 7.69
CA ALA A 69 -15.17 7.78 7.32
C ALA A 69 -15.28 9.33 7.36
N THR A 70 -14.60 10.00 8.29
CA THR A 70 -14.62 11.47 8.39
C THR A 70 -13.98 12.12 7.17
N MET A 71 -12.85 11.62 6.69
CA MET A 71 -12.17 12.10 5.49
C MET A 71 -13.05 11.92 4.25
N LYS A 72 -13.64 10.73 4.08
CA LYS A 72 -14.57 10.42 2.98
C LYS A 72 -15.77 11.38 2.99
N LYS A 73 -16.38 11.64 4.16
CA LYS A 73 -17.48 12.61 4.31
C LYS A 73 -17.06 14.04 3.96
N ASN A 74 -15.85 14.45 4.35
CA ASN A 74 -15.35 15.79 4.03
C ASN A 74 -15.15 15.98 2.52
N ILE A 75 -14.67 14.97 1.81
CA ILE A 75 -14.53 14.97 0.34
C ILE A 75 -15.91 15.12 -0.31
N LEU A 76 -16.87 14.26 0.05
CA LEU A 76 -18.24 14.30 -0.48
C LEU A 76 -18.93 15.65 -0.20
N LYS A 77 -18.73 16.21 0.99
CA LYS A 77 -19.30 17.53 1.36
C LYS A 77 -18.75 18.67 0.52
N LYS A 78 -17.47 18.62 0.11
CA LYS A 78 -16.88 19.63 -0.81
C LYS A 78 -17.57 19.63 -2.17
N ASN A 79 -18.12 18.49 -2.60
CA ASN A 79 -18.91 18.35 -3.82
C ASN A 79 -20.43 18.51 -3.60
N GLY A 80 -20.84 19.07 -2.45
CA GLY A 80 -22.24 19.39 -2.17
C GLY A 80 -23.13 18.20 -1.77
N VAL A 81 -22.58 17.00 -1.55
CA VAL A 81 -23.37 15.82 -1.16
C VAL A 81 -23.87 15.99 0.28
N THR A 82 -25.18 15.76 0.48
CA THR A 82 -25.85 15.88 1.79
C THR A 82 -26.25 14.49 2.34
N GLY A 83 -26.77 14.44 3.58
CA GLY A 83 -27.25 13.17 4.17
C GLY A 83 -26.15 12.22 4.68
N LEU A 84 -24.90 12.68 4.80
CA LEU A 84 -23.73 11.86 5.10
C LEU A 84 -23.64 11.29 6.53
N SER A 85 -24.42 11.80 7.49
CA SER A 85 -24.27 11.45 8.91
C SER A 85 -24.58 9.98 9.19
N LYS A 86 -25.56 9.40 8.48
CA LYS A 86 -26.03 8.02 8.65
C LYS A 86 -25.36 6.99 7.73
N MET A 87 -24.55 7.44 6.77
CA MET A 87 -23.89 6.56 5.80
C MET A 87 -22.81 5.70 6.46
N LYS A 88 -22.80 4.41 6.12
CA LYS A 88 -21.71 3.48 6.47
C LYS A 88 -20.54 3.66 5.51
N ILE A 89 -19.39 3.07 5.83
CA ILE A 89 -18.18 3.24 5.02
C ILE A 89 -18.37 2.79 3.56
N ALA A 90 -19.05 1.66 3.34
CA ALA A 90 -19.38 1.18 1.99
C ALA A 90 -20.30 2.14 1.22
N ASP A 91 -21.25 2.80 1.90
CA ASP A 91 -22.12 3.80 1.27
C ASP A 91 -21.33 5.05 0.89
N LEU A 92 -20.36 5.44 1.71
CA LEU A 92 -19.45 6.56 1.41
C LEU A 92 -18.56 6.24 0.22
N ASP A 93 -18.04 5.02 0.12
CA ASP A 93 -17.21 4.58 -1.02
C ASP A 93 -18.02 4.56 -2.31
N GLN A 94 -19.23 4.01 -2.26
CA GLN A 94 -20.13 4.05 -3.41
C GLN A 94 -20.48 5.50 -3.81
N ALA A 95 -20.72 6.38 -2.85
CA ALA A 95 -20.97 7.78 -3.13
C ALA A 95 -19.76 8.45 -3.77
N LEU A 96 -18.53 8.14 -3.33
CA LEU A 96 -17.31 8.66 -3.94
C LEU A 96 -17.19 8.21 -5.40
N HIS A 97 -17.46 6.94 -5.70
CA HIS A 97 -17.50 6.43 -7.07
C HIS A 97 -18.56 7.09 -7.96
N ASN A 98 -19.71 7.45 -7.40
CA ASN A 98 -20.81 8.05 -8.16
C ASN A 98 -20.60 9.54 -8.44
N HIS A 99 -19.81 10.23 -7.61
CA HIS A 99 -19.71 11.70 -7.63
C HIS A 99 -18.37 12.24 -8.13
N PHE A 100 -17.37 11.39 -8.34
CA PHE A 100 -16.04 11.81 -8.78
C PHE A 100 -15.51 10.91 -9.89
N SER A 101 -14.70 11.48 -10.77
CA SER A 101 -13.72 10.75 -11.57
C SER A 101 -12.48 10.40 -10.75
N GLU A 102 -11.64 9.52 -11.29
CA GLU A 102 -10.36 9.13 -10.68
C GLU A 102 -9.45 10.36 -10.53
N GLU A 103 -9.38 11.21 -11.56
CA GLU A 103 -8.55 12.41 -11.59
C GLU A 103 -9.00 13.46 -10.56
N GLU A 104 -10.32 13.70 -10.48
CA GLU A 104 -10.88 14.64 -9.49
C GLU A 104 -10.62 14.15 -8.06
N LEU A 105 -10.88 12.87 -7.80
CA LEU A 105 -10.67 12.29 -6.49
C LEU A 105 -9.18 12.31 -6.11
N ALA A 106 -8.30 12.02 -7.07
CA ALA A 106 -6.87 12.05 -6.87
C ALA A 106 -6.33 13.44 -6.46
N GLY A 107 -6.99 14.52 -6.89
CA GLY A 107 -6.68 15.90 -6.48
C GLY A 107 -7.12 16.26 -5.06
N LEU A 108 -7.97 15.45 -4.41
CA LEU A 108 -8.56 15.76 -3.10
C LEU A 108 -7.78 15.16 -1.91
N PHE A 109 -6.95 14.15 -2.16
CA PHE A 109 -6.02 13.60 -1.17
C PHE A 109 -4.79 12.96 -1.85
N SER A 110 -3.65 12.99 -1.17
CA SER A 110 -2.35 12.54 -1.70
C SER A 110 -1.95 11.13 -1.28
N ILE A 111 -2.48 10.61 -0.17
CA ILE A 111 -2.12 9.27 0.32
C ILE A 111 -2.51 8.22 -0.73
N ARG A 112 -1.58 7.32 -1.06
CA ARG A 112 -1.85 6.14 -1.89
C ARG A 112 -1.38 4.89 -1.18
N GLY A 113 -2.11 3.79 -1.34
CA GLY A 113 -1.63 2.49 -0.92
C GLY A 113 -0.64 1.90 -1.92
N TYR A 114 0.05 0.87 -1.47
CA TYR A 114 0.81 -0.02 -2.32
C TYR A 114 0.11 -1.37 -2.38
N LYS A 115 0.07 -1.94 -3.58
CA LYS A 115 -0.44 -3.29 -3.80
C LYS A 115 0.63 -4.17 -4.42
N ILE A 116 0.66 -5.43 -4.02
CA ILE A 116 1.55 -6.42 -4.62
C ILE A 116 0.95 -6.93 -5.94
N THR A 117 1.78 -7.03 -6.98
CA THR A 117 1.35 -7.54 -8.30
C THR A 117 1.33 -9.08 -8.30
N PRO A 118 0.75 -9.73 -9.32
CA PRO A 118 0.89 -11.18 -9.49
C PRO A 118 2.35 -11.65 -9.49
N LYS A 119 3.25 -10.87 -10.11
CA LYS A 119 4.70 -11.12 -10.11
C LYS A 119 5.27 -11.06 -8.69
N GLY A 120 4.91 -10.03 -7.93
CA GLY A 120 5.29 -9.90 -6.51
C GLY A 120 4.80 -11.08 -5.67
N LYS A 121 3.53 -11.49 -5.82
CA LYS A 121 2.97 -12.63 -5.09
C LYS A 121 3.71 -13.93 -5.39
N HIS A 122 4.10 -14.14 -6.65
CA HIS A 122 4.88 -15.30 -7.05
C HIS A 122 6.25 -15.35 -6.34
N ILE A 123 6.99 -14.24 -6.36
CA ILE A 123 8.29 -14.14 -5.68
C ILE A 123 8.16 -14.27 -4.16
N LEU A 124 7.13 -13.67 -3.56
CA LEU A 124 6.86 -13.81 -2.13
C LEU A 124 6.62 -15.27 -1.73
N LYS A 125 5.90 -16.04 -2.56
CA LYS A 125 5.69 -17.47 -2.36
C LYS A 125 6.97 -18.29 -2.56
N GLN A 126 7.79 -17.93 -3.55
CA GLN A 126 9.06 -18.60 -3.83
C GLN A 126 10.04 -18.49 -2.66
N TYR A 127 10.08 -17.33 -2.01
CA TYR A 127 11.00 -17.03 -0.89
C TYR A 127 10.27 -16.95 0.46
N GLN A 128 9.26 -17.81 0.66
CA GLN A 128 8.47 -17.87 1.89
C GLN A 128 9.35 -18.15 3.13
N ASP A 129 10.45 -18.88 2.95
CA ASP A 129 11.40 -19.18 4.02
C ASP A 129 12.08 -17.93 4.60
N ILE A 130 12.31 -16.88 3.79
CA ILE A 130 12.83 -15.60 4.26
C ILE A 130 11.80 -14.90 5.18
N VAL A 131 10.52 -14.96 4.80
CA VAL A 131 9.41 -14.42 5.61
C VAL A 131 9.28 -15.19 6.92
N ASP A 132 9.46 -16.50 6.90
CA ASP A 132 9.33 -17.34 8.09
C ASP A 132 10.48 -17.15 9.09
N ARG A 133 11.69 -16.83 8.59
CA ARG A 133 12.83 -16.46 9.44
C ARG A 133 12.77 -15.02 9.96
N HIS A 134 11.96 -14.15 9.37
CA HIS A 134 11.81 -12.77 9.86
C HIS A 134 11.21 -12.78 11.28
N PRO A 135 11.78 -12.06 12.25
CA PRO A 135 11.23 -11.98 13.60
C PRO A 135 9.84 -11.36 13.58
N LYS A 136 8.82 -12.19 13.70
CA LYS A 136 7.44 -11.76 13.88
C LYS A 136 7.27 -11.45 15.36
N LYS A 137 6.82 -10.25 15.72
CA LYS A 137 6.34 -10.03 17.09
C LYS A 137 5.19 -11.01 17.28
N ASN A 138 5.30 -11.90 18.26
CA ASN A 138 4.13 -12.62 18.76
C ASN A 138 3.17 -11.53 19.26
N LEU A 139 2.05 -11.37 18.57
CA LEU A 139 0.93 -10.56 19.01
C LEU A 139 0.26 -11.25 20.19
#